data_AF-A0AA36HYL3-F1
#
_entry.id   AF-A0AA36HYL3-F1
#
_cell.length_a   1.000
_cell.length_b   1.000
_cell.length_c   1.000
_cell.angle_alpha   90.00
_cell.angle_beta   90.00
_cell.angle_gamma   90.00
#
_symmetry.space_group_name_H-M   'P 1'
#
loop_
_entity.id
_entity.type
_entity.pdbx_description
1 polymer ?
#
loop_
_entity_poly.entity_id
_entity_poly.type
_entity_poly.pdbx_seq_one_letter_code
_entity_poly.pdbx_strand_id
1 'polypeptide(L)'
;MTPGEPPTSRGSPRGASPRSAASPRSPQLGGRKVTAPPYWQWLFNRDPQLAPRSPMASTQHFPPQPRPMTRSNSAPLELSYGHSSPTGVGSVLLAPLSDAASFLAKAAQLSLHTDPAKTMSCCNQAVALGPDCTQAWRYRALARLQAGDAGAAVEDLTRALEVAPSTNLWEQRASARYSARDFAGAAEDATKAIEEGAGFRAEIWRRRGLCRLMMQHYEAALADYDMALKLDPCHGLSWRNRGAAKLALGDKRGAELDTSEAIRLHPIADNFLQRGKIRLECTKYEEAIRDCTEALRMESKADAFCVRAVAKKHCQDLRGAVADLDEAIRCRDFHVKARELRAETKLGLGMLEETILDCDQAIPYMPDPSVLLCCRGNAYFRKGNYQSAAEDFKTVLQYDPSSQLAAKMLDKSTQSLKHLASWDLKMLRDRSAFDDVVITADLVKRST
;
A
#
# COMPACT_ATOMS: atom_id res chain seq x y z
N MET A 1 -69.44 -27.21 12.50
CA MET A 1 -69.99 -27.19 11.13
C MET A 1 -68.83 -27.38 10.17
N THR A 2 -68.66 -28.63 9.70
CA THR A 2 -68.11 -28.97 8.37
C THR A 2 -69.05 -28.41 7.28
N PRO A 3 -68.73 -28.39 5.95
CA PRO A 3 -67.80 -29.26 5.19
C PRO A 3 -66.88 -28.48 4.20
N GLY A 4 -65.94 -29.04 3.43
CA GLY A 4 -65.51 -30.41 3.18
C GLY A 4 -64.39 -30.40 2.11
N GLU A 5 -63.43 -31.31 2.25
CA GLU A 5 -62.56 -31.86 1.20
C GLU A 5 -63.29 -33.04 0.47
N PRO A 6 -62.72 -33.82 -0.50
CA PRO A 6 -61.75 -33.63 -1.61
C PRO A 6 -62.35 -34.24 -2.95
N PRO A 7 -61.67 -34.83 -3.99
CA PRO A 7 -60.64 -35.92 -4.01
C PRO A 7 -59.41 -35.63 -4.92
N THR A 8 -58.15 -36.01 -4.61
CA THR A 8 -57.45 -37.31 -4.68
C THR A 8 -57.32 -38.05 -6.03
N SER A 9 -56.11 -38.63 -6.18
CA SER A 9 -55.66 -39.71 -7.08
C SER A 9 -54.80 -39.26 -8.28
N ARG A 10 -53.68 -39.90 -8.63
CA ARG A 10 -53.00 -41.12 -8.16
C ARG A 10 -51.62 -41.14 -8.86
N GLY A 11 -50.57 -41.62 -8.18
CA GLY A 11 -49.36 -42.04 -8.88
C GLY A 11 -48.05 -42.06 -8.07
N SER A 12 -48.00 -42.85 -7.00
CA SER A 12 -46.73 -43.43 -6.49
C SER A 12 -46.37 -44.67 -7.35
N PRO A 13 -45.20 -45.36 -7.24
CA PRO A 13 -44.25 -45.32 -6.11
C PRO A 13 -42.75 -45.64 -6.41
N ARG A 14 -41.96 -45.68 -5.30
CA ARG A 14 -40.67 -46.39 -5.07
C ARG A 14 -39.41 -45.77 -5.73
N GLY A 15 -38.29 -45.60 -5.05
CA GLY A 15 -37.86 -45.96 -3.70
C GLY A 15 -36.33 -45.78 -3.56
N ALA A 16 -35.88 -45.75 -2.31
CA ALA A 16 -34.50 -45.91 -1.82
C ALA A 16 -33.52 -44.71 -1.86
N SER A 17 -33.23 -44.19 -0.67
CA SER A 17 -31.99 -43.48 -0.26
C SER A 17 -30.82 -44.49 -0.05
N PRO A 18 -29.62 -44.16 0.48
CA PRO A 18 -28.91 -42.87 0.64
C PRO A 18 -27.40 -42.89 0.22
N ARG A 19 -26.79 -41.70 0.13
CA ARG A 19 -25.36 -41.33 0.32
C ARG A 19 -24.23 -42.06 -0.46
N SER A 20 -23.50 -41.29 -1.27
CA SER A 20 -22.03 -41.24 -1.20
C SER A 20 -21.50 -39.86 -1.62
N ALA A 21 -20.40 -39.47 -1.00
CA ALA A 21 -19.78 -38.15 -1.07
C ALA A 21 -18.97 -37.95 -2.35
N ALA A 22 -19.01 -36.72 -2.91
CA ALA A 22 -17.99 -36.23 -3.83
C ALA A 22 -17.81 -34.71 -3.63
N SER A 23 -16.56 -34.30 -3.45
CA SER A 23 -16.07 -32.95 -3.14
C SER A 23 -16.64 -31.84 -4.04
N PRO A 24 -16.88 -30.61 -3.51
CA PRO A 24 -17.26 -29.49 -4.36
C PRO A 24 -16.06 -29.01 -5.19
N ARG A 25 -16.21 -29.10 -6.51
CA ARG A 25 -15.34 -28.47 -7.50
C ARG A 25 -15.31 -26.96 -7.28
N SER A 26 -14.12 -26.40 -7.35
CA SER A 26 -13.81 -24.96 -7.34
C SER A 26 -14.66 -24.20 -8.39
N PRO A 27 -15.25 -23.03 -8.06
CA PRO A 27 -15.92 -22.21 -9.05
C PRO A 27 -14.90 -21.59 -9.98
N GLN A 28 -15.10 -21.79 -11.28
CA GLN A 28 -14.38 -21.11 -12.35
C GLN A 28 -14.55 -19.58 -12.18
N LEU A 29 -13.42 -18.89 -12.00
CA LEU A 29 -13.34 -17.43 -12.04
C LEU A 29 -13.65 -16.97 -13.46
N GLY A 30 -14.91 -16.60 -13.71
CA GLY A 30 -15.31 -15.81 -14.87
C GLY A 30 -14.55 -14.49 -14.88
N GLY A 31 -14.09 -14.09 -16.07
CA GLY A 31 -13.20 -12.95 -16.29
C GLY A 31 -13.65 -11.68 -15.56
N ARG A 32 -12.92 -11.33 -14.50
CA ARG A 32 -12.95 -9.98 -13.95
C ARG A 32 -12.24 -9.08 -14.95
N LYS A 33 -12.98 -8.12 -15.53
CA LYS A 33 -12.36 -6.92 -16.09
C LYS A 33 -11.44 -6.37 -15.01
N VAL A 34 -10.14 -6.30 -15.30
CA VAL A 34 -9.19 -5.57 -14.46
C VAL A 34 -9.46 -4.10 -14.72
N THR A 35 -10.54 -3.58 -14.13
CA THR A 35 -10.69 -2.14 -13.96
C THR A 35 -9.66 -1.75 -12.91
N ALA A 36 -8.71 -0.89 -13.27
CA ALA A 36 -7.83 -0.27 -12.30
C ALA A 36 -8.68 0.22 -11.11
N PRO A 37 -8.26 -0.07 -9.86
CA PRO A 37 -9.00 0.39 -8.70
C PRO A 37 -9.22 1.90 -8.82
N PRO A 38 -10.43 2.41 -8.56
CA PRO A 38 -10.71 3.83 -8.69
C PRO A 38 -9.72 4.64 -7.84
N TYR A 39 -9.31 5.79 -8.35
CA TYR A 39 -8.15 6.58 -7.87
C TYR A 39 -8.14 6.79 -6.33
N TRP A 40 -9.30 6.86 -5.70
CA TRP A 40 -9.45 6.87 -4.25
C TRP A 40 -8.90 5.63 -3.52
N GLN A 41 -9.10 4.40 -4.01
CA GLN A 41 -8.60 3.17 -3.36
C GLN A 41 -7.08 3.21 -3.12
N TRP A 42 -6.34 3.86 -4.01
CA TRP A 42 -4.91 4.10 -3.84
C TRP A 42 -4.62 5.19 -2.80
N LEU A 43 -5.37 6.29 -2.79
CA LEU A 43 -5.27 7.37 -1.79
C LEU A 43 -5.64 6.91 -0.37
N PHE A 44 -6.44 5.86 -0.20
CA PHE A 44 -6.77 5.27 1.11
C PHE A 44 -5.72 4.24 1.57
N ASN A 45 -5.05 3.57 0.65
CA ASN A 45 -3.97 2.63 0.96
C ASN A 45 -2.65 3.39 1.16
N ARG A 46 -2.29 3.69 2.42
CA ARG A 46 -0.91 3.99 2.77
C ARG A 46 -0.07 2.76 2.43
N ASP A 47 0.57 2.75 1.27
CA ASP A 47 1.62 1.78 0.94
C ASP A 47 2.99 2.46 0.89
N PRO A 48 3.73 2.46 2.01
CA PRO A 48 5.12 2.89 2.04
C PRO A 48 6.08 1.91 1.32
N GLN A 49 5.66 0.67 1.05
CA GLN A 49 6.57 -0.44 0.73
C GLN A 49 6.61 -0.86 -0.75
N LEU A 50 5.84 -0.21 -1.64
CA LEU A 50 6.01 -0.35 -3.09
C LEU A 50 7.23 0.41 -3.65
N ALA A 51 8.16 0.87 -2.81
CA ALA A 51 9.51 1.18 -3.27
C ALA A 51 10.29 -0.15 -3.38
N PRO A 52 10.52 -0.72 -4.58
CA PRO A 52 11.44 -1.84 -4.69
C PRO A 52 12.81 -1.42 -4.13
N ARG A 53 13.41 -2.31 -3.34
CA ARG A 53 14.85 -2.23 -3.05
C ARG A 53 15.57 -2.11 -4.38
N SER A 54 16.43 -1.11 -4.49
CA SER A 54 17.25 -0.86 -5.68
C SER A 54 17.80 -2.18 -6.22
N PRO A 55 17.68 -2.50 -7.52
CA PRO A 55 18.48 -3.55 -8.08
C PRO A 55 19.94 -3.10 -7.93
N MET A 56 20.67 -3.77 -7.04
CA MET A 56 22.11 -3.58 -6.93
C MET A 56 22.70 -3.73 -8.33
N ALA A 57 23.37 -2.68 -8.79
CA ALA A 57 24.17 -2.74 -10.00
C ALA A 57 25.13 -3.94 -9.87
N SER A 58 25.09 -4.76 -10.91
CA SER A 58 26.03 -5.81 -11.28
C SER A 58 27.41 -5.67 -10.66
N THR A 59 27.78 -6.73 -9.93
CA THR A 59 29.12 -7.14 -9.53
C THR A 59 30.18 -6.81 -10.59
N GLN A 60 30.98 -5.78 -10.33
CA GLN A 60 32.34 -5.69 -10.86
C GLN A 60 33.31 -6.15 -9.78
N HIS A 61 34.01 -7.24 -10.06
CA HIS A 61 35.08 -7.79 -9.25
C HIS A 61 36.21 -6.77 -9.10
N PHE A 62 36.53 -6.41 -7.86
CA PHE A 62 37.84 -5.87 -7.47
C PHE A 62 38.42 -6.74 -6.34
N PRO A 63 39.72 -7.07 -6.37
CA PRO A 63 40.35 -7.99 -5.43
C PRO A 63 40.59 -7.33 -4.06
N PRO A 64 40.74 -8.10 -2.98
CA PRO A 64 40.88 -7.55 -1.63
C PRO A 64 42.29 -6.98 -1.42
N GLN A 65 42.37 -5.72 -1.02
CA GLN A 65 43.57 -5.12 -0.45
C GLN A 65 43.65 -5.43 1.06
N PRO A 66 44.84 -5.71 1.63
CA PRO A 66 44.99 -6.22 2.98
C PRO A 66 44.89 -5.11 4.03
N ARG A 67 44.27 -5.39 5.19
CA ARG A 67 44.34 -4.52 6.37
C ARG A 67 45.57 -4.87 7.22
N PRO A 68 46.26 -3.87 7.81
CA PRO A 68 47.46 -4.12 8.60
C PRO A 68 47.13 -4.67 9.99
N MET A 69 47.95 -5.61 10.43
CA MET A 69 48.06 -6.11 11.79
C MET A 69 48.67 -5.05 12.72
N THR A 70 48.13 -4.91 13.93
CA THR A 70 48.94 -4.59 15.11
C THR A 70 48.51 -5.48 16.29
N ARG A 71 49.42 -6.38 16.67
CA ARG A 71 49.65 -6.95 18.02
C ARG A 71 50.21 -5.82 18.92
N SER A 72 50.29 -5.83 20.25
CA SER A 72 50.16 -6.79 21.35
C SER A 72 50.20 -6.01 22.67
N ASN A 73 49.71 -6.61 23.76
CA ASN A 73 50.36 -6.76 25.08
C ASN A 73 49.26 -7.07 26.13
N SER A 74 49.01 -8.32 26.54
CA SER A 74 49.75 -9.17 27.50
C SER A 74 49.46 -8.86 28.99
N ALA A 75 48.45 -9.57 29.54
CA ALA A 75 48.40 -10.37 30.80
C ALA A 75 48.83 -9.75 32.17
N PRO A 76 48.61 -10.41 33.34
CA PRO A 76 47.84 -11.64 33.67
C PRO A 76 46.90 -11.56 34.90
N LEU A 77 46.24 -12.70 35.14
CA LEU A 77 45.51 -13.19 36.32
C LEU A 77 46.24 -13.06 37.67
N GLU A 78 45.44 -12.94 38.76
CA GLU A 78 45.74 -13.61 40.04
C GLU A 78 44.54 -14.40 40.56
N LEU A 79 44.88 -15.58 41.09
CA LEU A 79 44.06 -16.55 41.81
C LEU A 79 44.05 -16.21 43.31
N SER A 80 42.96 -16.50 44.03
CA SER A 80 43.09 -17.05 45.38
C SER A 80 41.93 -17.97 45.75
N TYR A 81 42.32 -19.08 46.37
CA TYR A 81 41.59 -20.30 46.71
C TYR A 81 40.54 -20.18 47.84
N GLY A 82 39.60 -21.13 47.87
CA GLY A 82 38.82 -21.50 49.06
C GLY A 82 37.93 -22.73 48.81
N HIS A 83 38.12 -23.80 49.58
CA HIS A 83 37.78 -25.20 49.28
C HIS A 83 36.31 -25.67 49.44
N SER A 84 36.07 -26.83 48.79
CA SER A 84 35.27 -28.02 49.21
C SER A 84 33.74 -28.07 49.03
N SER A 85 33.32 -28.97 48.14
CA SER A 85 31.99 -29.59 47.94
C SER A 85 31.79 -30.81 48.88
N PRO A 86 30.70 -31.62 48.81
CA PRO A 86 29.28 -31.38 48.45
C PRO A 86 28.29 -32.05 49.46
N THR A 87 26.98 -31.75 49.38
CA THR A 87 25.92 -32.75 49.66
C THR A 87 24.58 -32.23 49.13
N GLY A 88 23.89 -33.09 48.37
CA GLY A 88 22.69 -32.74 47.64
C GLY A 88 21.44 -32.72 48.51
N VAL A 89 20.54 -31.81 48.16
CA VAL A 89 19.11 -32.07 48.04
C VAL A 89 18.66 -31.29 46.82
N GLY A 90 17.93 -31.92 45.91
CA GLY A 90 17.42 -31.29 44.70
C GLY A 90 16.58 -30.07 45.01
N SER A 91 17.16 -28.89 44.88
CA SER A 91 16.41 -27.65 44.70
C SER A 91 16.27 -27.44 43.20
N VAL A 92 15.05 -27.59 42.68
CA VAL A 92 14.64 -26.85 41.48
C VAL A 92 15.04 -25.40 41.74
N LEU A 93 16.06 -24.93 41.03
CA LEU A 93 16.55 -23.56 41.13
C LEU A 93 15.41 -22.64 40.67
N LEU A 94 14.59 -22.21 41.62
CA LEU A 94 13.85 -20.97 41.57
C LEU A 94 14.90 -19.86 41.42
N ALA A 95 15.31 -19.58 40.18
CA ALA A 95 15.94 -18.30 39.86
C ALA A 95 15.03 -17.21 40.46
N PRO A 96 15.58 -16.24 41.19
CA PRO A 96 14.76 -15.46 42.09
C PRO A 96 13.78 -14.66 41.24
N LEU A 97 12.49 -14.85 41.50
CA LEU A 97 11.39 -14.10 40.88
C LEU A 97 11.61 -12.58 41.00
N SER A 98 12.47 -12.11 41.91
CA SER A 98 12.94 -10.72 42.02
C SER A 98 13.66 -10.21 40.77
N ASP A 99 14.43 -11.05 40.09
CA ASP A 99 15.27 -10.61 38.97
C ASP A 99 14.44 -10.48 37.70
N ALA A 100 13.56 -11.45 37.43
CA ALA A 100 12.59 -11.37 36.34
C ALA A 100 11.63 -10.17 36.52
N ALA A 101 11.15 -9.93 37.74
CA ALA A 101 10.32 -8.78 38.07
C ALA A 101 11.07 -7.44 37.92
N SER A 102 12.36 -7.41 38.26
CA SER A 102 13.23 -6.25 38.07
C SER A 102 13.41 -5.93 36.57
N PHE A 103 13.71 -6.94 35.75
CA PHE A 103 13.79 -6.76 34.30
C PHE A 103 12.45 -6.32 33.69
N LEU A 104 11.33 -6.83 34.20
CA LEU A 104 9.99 -6.43 33.77
C LEU A 104 9.69 -4.97 34.14
N ALA A 105 10.01 -4.53 35.36
CA ALA A 105 9.82 -3.15 35.80
C ALA A 105 10.66 -2.19 34.95
N LYS A 106 11.91 -2.57 34.65
CA LYS A 106 12.79 -1.82 33.75
C LYS A 106 12.25 -1.77 32.31
N ALA A 107 11.73 -2.89 31.79
CA ALA A 107 11.10 -2.92 30.48
C ALA A 107 9.85 -2.04 30.41
N ALA A 108 9.03 -2.01 31.47
CA ALA A 108 7.86 -1.14 31.56
C ALA A 108 8.23 0.35 31.49
N GLN A 109 9.27 0.76 32.23
CA GLN A 109 9.78 2.14 32.19
C GLN A 109 10.35 2.48 30.81
N LEU A 110 11.17 1.60 30.23
CA LEU A 110 11.78 1.84 28.91
C LEU A 110 10.75 1.87 27.78
N SER A 111 9.68 1.09 27.90
CA SER A 111 8.57 1.09 26.94
C SER A 111 7.86 2.45 26.87
N LEU A 112 7.89 3.25 27.95
CA LEU A 112 7.34 4.61 27.99
C LEU A 112 8.30 5.63 27.37
N HIS A 113 9.61 5.41 27.47
CA HIS A 113 10.66 6.30 26.96
C HIS A 113 11.11 5.99 25.53
N THR A 114 10.42 5.10 24.82
CA THR A 114 10.63 4.80 23.39
C THR A 114 12.05 4.33 23.03
N ASP A 115 12.71 3.55 23.90
CA ASP A 115 13.92 2.80 23.53
C ASP A 115 13.56 1.34 23.25
N PRO A 116 13.16 0.99 22.00
CA PRO A 116 12.67 -0.34 21.69
C PRO A 116 13.78 -1.40 21.83
N ALA A 117 15.04 -1.05 21.53
CA ALA A 117 16.15 -1.99 21.61
C ALA A 117 16.45 -2.42 23.06
N LYS A 118 16.54 -1.46 23.99
CA LYS A 118 16.75 -1.78 25.40
C LYS A 118 15.52 -2.45 26.02
N THR A 119 14.31 -2.07 25.60
CA THR A 119 13.08 -2.72 26.03
C THR A 119 13.07 -4.20 25.63
N MET A 120 13.39 -4.51 24.37
CA MET A 120 13.49 -5.89 23.89
C MET A 120 14.56 -6.70 24.63
N SER A 121 15.72 -6.12 24.91
CA SER A 121 16.79 -6.78 25.66
C SER A 121 16.33 -7.16 27.08
N CYS A 122 15.70 -6.23 27.81
CA CYS A 122 15.17 -6.51 29.15
C CYS A 122 14.05 -7.55 29.11
N CYS A 123 13.17 -7.51 28.09
CA CYS A 123 12.11 -8.49 27.93
C CYS A 123 12.66 -9.88 27.60
N ASN A 124 13.73 -9.99 26.80
CA ASN A 124 14.37 -11.28 26.51
C ASN A 124 14.93 -11.92 27.78
N GLN A 125 15.55 -11.13 28.65
CA GLN A 125 16.03 -11.61 29.95
C GLN A 125 14.86 -12.03 30.85
N ALA A 126 13.79 -11.24 30.90
CA ALA A 126 12.59 -11.59 31.68
C ALA A 126 11.93 -12.89 31.19
N VAL A 127 11.80 -13.08 29.88
CA VAL A 127 11.25 -14.31 29.27
C VAL A 127 12.16 -15.52 29.50
N ALA A 128 13.48 -15.34 29.47
CA ALA A 128 14.43 -16.42 29.73
C ALA A 128 14.37 -16.91 31.20
N LEU A 129 14.12 -15.99 32.14
CA LEU A 129 14.00 -16.30 33.56
C LEU A 129 12.59 -16.80 33.94
N GLY A 130 11.56 -16.41 33.19
CA GLY A 130 10.17 -16.79 33.42
C GLY A 130 9.35 -16.80 32.12
N PRO A 131 9.26 -17.94 31.42
CA PRO A 131 8.53 -18.07 30.16
C PRO A 131 7.04 -17.76 30.26
N ASP A 132 6.44 -17.93 31.44
CA ASP A 132 5.01 -17.69 31.69
C ASP A 132 4.70 -16.23 32.09
N CYS A 133 5.63 -15.30 31.83
CA CYS A 133 5.40 -13.88 32.09
C CYS A 133 4.66 -13.19 30.94
N THR A 134 3.32 -13.21 30.96
CA THR A 134 2.45 -12.54 29.97
C THR A 134 2.87 -11.10 29.67
N GLN A 135 3.25 -10.35 30.70
CA GLN A 135 3.60 -8.93 30.56
C GLN A 135 4.94 -8.72 29.85
N ALA A 136 5.92 -9.64 30.00
CA ALA A 136 7.19 -9.57 29.30
C ALA A 136 7.00 -9.78 27.78
N TRP A 137 6.19 -10.77 27.39
CA TRP A 137 5.80 -10.99 25.99
C TRP A 137 5.09 -9.78 25.40
N ARG A 138 4.15 -9.20 26.16
CA ARG A 138 3.42 -8.00 25.76
C ARG A 138 4.33 -6.80 25.53
N TYR A 139 5.24 -6.48 26.46
CA TYR A 139 6.16 -5.34 26.28
C TYR A 139 7.13 -5.57 25.13
N ARG A 140 7.59 -6.81 24.92
CA ARG A 140 8.43 -7.15 23.77
C ARG A 140 7.70 -6.94 22.45
N ALA A 141 6.44 -7.34 22.37
CA ALA A 141 5.61 -7.13 21.18
C ALA A 141 5.43 -5.64 20.87
N LEU A 142 5.17 -4.80 21.89
CA LEU A 142 5.05 -3.35 21.71
C LEU A 142 6.36 -2.73 21.20
N ALA A 143 7.50 -3.16 21.74
CA ALA A 143 8.81 -2.71 21.27
C ALA A 143 9.10 -3.16 19.83
N ARG A 144 8.69 -4.38 19.45
CA ARG A 144 8.78 -4.89 18.08
C ARG A 144 7.90 -4.10 17.10
N LEU A 145 6.67 -3.74 17.50
CA LEU A 145 5.82 -2.87 16.70
C LEU A 145 6.45 -1.49 16.48
N GLN A 146 7.06 -0.90 17.51
CA GLN A 146 7.81 0.35 17.37
C GLN A 146 9.01 0.20 16.43
N ALA A 147 9.68 -0.95 16.44
CA ALA A 147 10.76 -1.28 15.53
C ALA A 147 10.30 -1.66 14.11
N GLY A 148 8.98 -1.75 13.86
CA GLY A 148 8.39 -2.12 12.57
C GLY A 148 8.29 -3.63 12.31
N ASP A 149 8.67 -4.47 13.27
CA ASP A 149 8.55 -5.93 13.18
C ASP A 149 7.18 -6.40 13.67
N ALA A 150 6.15 -6.13 12.86
CA ALA A 150 4.78 -6.49 13.20
C ALA A 150 4.54 -8.00 13.24
N GLY A 151 5.26 -8.79 12.42
CA GLY A 151 5.14 -10.24 12.40
C GLY A 151 5.58 -10.87 13.72
N ALA A 152 6.80 -10.55 14.17
CA ALA A 152 7.31 -11.07 15.44
C ALA A 152 6.54 -10.52 16.66
N ALA A 153 5.91 -9.34 16.55
CA ALA A 153 4.99 -8.84 17.58
C ALA A 153 3.71 -9.68 17.69
N VAL A 154 3.16 -10.17 16.58
CA VAL A 154 1.99 -11.06 16.58
C VAL A 154 2.32 -12.39 17.25
N GLU A 155 3.51 -12.93 17.02
CA GLU A 155 3.98 -14.17 17.66
C GLU A 155 4.06 -14.00 19.19
N ASP A 156 4.70 -12.93 19.66
CA ASP A 156 4.82 -12.63 21.08
C ASP A 156 3.45 -12.47 21.76
N LEU A 157 2.53 -11.75 21.13
CA LEU A 157 1.17 -11.58 21.66
C LEU A 157 0.36 -12.88 21.63
N THR A 158 0.67 -13.78 20.69
CA THR A 158 0.06 -15.12 20.66
C THR A 158 0.54 -15.95 21.85
N ARG A 159 1.83 -15.94 22.17
CA ARG A 159 2.37 -16.57 23.38
C ARG A 159 1.78 -15.96 24.65
N ALA A 160 1.63 -14.63 24.69
CA ALA A 160 0.99 -13.95 25.83
C ALA A 160 -0.46 -14.42 26.05
N LEU A 161 -1.22 -14.59 24.97
CA LEU A 161 -2.60 -15.09 25.00
C LEU A 161 -2.71 -16.56 25.39
N GLU A 162 -1.74 -17.40 25.03
CA GLU A 162 -1.69 -18.81 25.46
C GLU A 162 -1.51 -18.95 26.98
N VAL A 163 -0.75 -18.04 27.60
CA VAL A 163 -0.51 -18.04 29.05
C VAL A 163 -1.73 -17.50 29.81
N ALA A 164 -2.21 -16.30 29.44
CA ALA A 164 -3.33 -15.65 30.13
C ALA A 164 -4.14 -14.82 29.13
N PRO A 165 -5.24 -15.36 28.58
CA PRO A 165 -6.15 -14.61 27.71
C PRO A 165 -6.69 -13.38 28.42
N SER A 166 -6.68 -12.23 27.73
CA SER A 166 -7.34 -11.03 28.24
C SER A 166 -7.77 -10.14 27.08
N THR A 167 -8.83 -9.38 27.33
CA THR A 167 -9.39 -8.44 26.35
C THR A 167 -8.35 -7.47 25.81
N ASN A 168 -7.44 -6.99 26.68
CA ASN A 168 -6.36 -6.08 26.29
C ASN A 168 -5.32 -6.73 25.36
N LEU A 169 -5.04 -8.02 25.53
CA LEU A 169 -4.12 -8.74 24.66
C LEU A 169 -4.74 -9.03 23.28
N TRP A 170 -6.03 -9.37 23.23
CA TRP A 170 -6.77 -9.48 21.98
C TRP A 170 -6.74 -8.14 21.21
N GLU A 171 -6.99 -7.03 21.91
CA GLU A 171 -6.91 -5.69 21.34
C GLU A 171 -5.52 -5.34 20.78
N GLN A 172 -4.46 -5.64 21.53
CA GLN A 172 -3.08 -5.39 21.10
C GLN A 172 -2.70 -6.28 19.92
N ARG A 173 -3.11 -7.55 19.92
CA ARG A 173 -2.82 -8.47 18.80
C ARG A 173 -3.59 -8.09 17.55
N ALA A 174 -4.83 -7.61 17.68
CA ALA A 174 -5.57 -7.03 16.56
C ALA A 174 -4.80 -5.85 15.93
N SER A 175 -4.22 -4.97 16.76
CA SER A 175 -3.39 -3.86 16.27
C SER A 175 -2.10 -4.33 15.59
N ALA A 176 -1.46 -5.37 16.14
CA ALA A 176 -0.26 -5.95 15.58
C ALA A 176 -0.53 -6.63 14.23
N ARG A 177 -1.60 -7.44 14.14
CA ARG A 177 -2.06 -8.08 12.92
C ARG A 177 -2.46 -7.08 11.84
N TYR A 178 -3.14 -6.00 12.21
CA TYR A 178 -3.43 -4.90 11.28
C TYR A 178 -2.14 -4.31 10.71
N SER A 179 -1.13 -4.08 11.56
CA SER A 179 0.19 -3.57 11.13
C SER A 179 0.94 -4.57 10.25
N ALA A 180 0.75 -5.86 10.50
CA ALA A 180 1.26 -6.97 9.69
C ALA A 180 0.42 -7.25 8.42
N ARG A 181 -0.60 -6.43 8.14
CA ARG A 181 -1.54 -6.56 7.00
C ARG A 181 -2.45 -7.79 7.05
N ASP A 182 -2.49 -8.51 8.16
CA ASP A 182 -3.47 -9.57 8.42
C ASP A 182 -4.79 -8.95 8.93
N PHE A 183 -5.56 -8.39 8.01
CA PHE A 183 -6.83 -7.73 8.34
C PHE A 183 -7.91 -8.72 8.80
N ALA A 184 -7.88 -9.96 8.29
CA ALA A 184 -8.82 -11.00 8.68
C ALA A 184 -8.58 -11.42 10.13
N GLY A 185 -7.35 -11.79 10.48
CA GLY A 185 -7.00 -12.16 11.84
C GLY A 185 -7.12 -11.00 12.83
N ALA A 186 -6.91 -9.76 12.39
CA ALA A 186 -7.17 -8.58 13.21
C ALA A 186 -8.66 -8.38 13.52
N ALA A 187 -9.54 -8.62 12.55
CA ALA A 187 -10.99 -8.54 12.74
C ALA A 187 -11.52 -9.66 13.66
N GLU A 188 -10.94 -10.85 13.58
CA GLU A 188 -11.24 -11.97 14.49
C GLU A 188 -10.83 -11.64 15.93
N ASP A 189 -9.62 -11.14 16.14
CA ASP A 189 -9.16 -10.75 17.48
C ASP A 189 -10.00 -9.62 18.08
N ALA A 190 -10.41 -8.65 17.26
CA ALA A 190 -11.33 -7.60 17.70
C ALA A 190 -12.72 -8.16 18.06
N THR A 191 -13.18 -9.20 17.36
CA THR A 191 -14.45 -9.88 17.68
C THR A 191 -14.35 -10.63 19.00
N LYS A 192 -13.26 -11.38 19.22
CA LYS A 192 -12.99 -12.04 20.52
C LYS A 192 -12.92 -11.04 21.66
N ALA A 193 -12.26 -9.90 21.46
CA ALA A 193 -12.23 -8.84 22.47
C ALA A 193 -13.65 -8.34 22.83
N ILE A 194 -14.54 -8.17 21.84
CA ILE A 194 -15.92 -7.77 22.06
C ILE A 194 -16.69 -8.83 22.86
N GLU A 195 -16.54 -10.11 22.50
CA GLU A 195 -17.15 -11.26 23.18
C GLU A 195 -16.68 -11.40 24.65
N GLU A 196 -15.39 -11.15 24.89
CA GLU A 196 -14.74 -11.11 26.23
C GLU A 196 -15.01 -9.79 26.99
N GLY A 197 -16.02 -9.02 26.58
CA GLY A 197 -16.52 -7.88 27.34
C GLY A 197 -15.97 -6.50 26.97
N ALA A 198 -15.15 -6.32 25.93
CA ALA A 198 -14.78 -4.97 25.45
C ALA A 198 -15.85 -4.30 24.57
N GLY A 199 -17.03 -4.92 24.42
CA GLY A 199 -18.12 -4.37 23.59
C GLY A 199 -18.58 -2.96 23.95
N PHE A 200 -18.30 -2.47 25.16
CA PHE A 200 -18.62 -1.09 25.58
C PHE A 200 -17.65 -0.03 25.03
N ARG A 201 -16.52 -0.42 24.44
CA ARG A 201 -15.48 0.51 23.95
C ARG A 201 -15.70 0.84 22.47
N ALA A 202 -15.96 2.09 22.12
CA ALA A 202 -16.11 2.50 20.72
C ALA A 202 -14.88 2.14 19.85
N GLU A 203 -13.68 2.21 20.43
CA GLU A 203 -12.41 1.94 19.75
C GLU A 203 -12.30 0.51 19.19
N ILE A 204 -12.87 -0.50 19.86
CA ILE A 204 -12.77 -1.89 19.36
C ILE A 204 -13.66 -2.11 18.14
N TRP A 205 -14.85 -1.54 18.15
CA TRP A 205 -15.76 -1.52 17.01
C TRP A 205 -15.15 -0.78 15.83
N ARG A 206 -14.58 0.42 16.07
CA ARG A 206 -13.86 1.17 15.03
C ARG A 206 -12.72 0.35 14.43
N ARG A 207 -11.92 -0.34 15.25
CA ARG A 207 -10.79 -1.15 14.77
C ARG A 207 -11.26 -2.34 13.94
N ARG A 208 -12.32 -3.05 14.36
CA ARG A 208 -12.90 -4.13 13.55
C ARG A 208 -13.49 -3.60 12.24
N GLY A 209 -14.20 -2.48 12.29
CA GLY A 209 -14.74 -1.79 11.12
C GLY A 209 -13.64 -1.38 10.13
N LEU A 210 -12.49 -0.91 10.64
CA LEU A 210 -11.32 -0.58 9.82
C LEU A 210 -10.76 -1.82 9.13
N CYS A 211 -10.62 -2.94 9.84
CA CYS A 211 -10.17 -4.20 9.23
C CYS A 211 -11.14 -4.66 8.13
N ARG A 212 -12.46 -4.59 8.38
CA ARG A 212 -13.49 -4.93 7.40
C ARG A 212 -13.48 -4.01 6.18
N LEU A 213 -13.22 -2.71 6.37
CA LEU A 213 -13.04 -1.74 5.29
C LEU A 213 -11.86 -2.15 4.39
N MET A 214 -10.71 -2.53 4.98
CA MET A 214 -9.53 -2.97 4.22
C MET A 214 -9.78 -4.28 3.45
N MET A 215 -10.65 -5.15 3.98
CA MET A 215 -11.12 -6.36 3.30
C MET A 215 -12.25 -6.11 2.30
N GLN A 216 -12.65 -4.85 2.08
CA GLN A 216 -13.76 -4.45 1.21
C GLN A 216 -15.14 -4.97 1.64
N HIS A 217 -15.29 -5.34 2.91
CA HIS A 217 -16.57 -5.71 3.53
C HIS A 217 -17.26 -4.44 4.06
N TYR A 218 -17.69 -3.57 3.14
CA TYR A 218 -18.09 -2.20 3.46
C TYR A 218 -19.35 -2.11 4.33
N GLU A 219 -20.36 -2.95 4.11
CA GLU A 219 -21.59 -2.98 4.90
C GLU A 219 -21.32 -3.40 6.34
N ALA A 220 -20.47 -4.43 6.52
CA ALA A 220 -20.07 -4.89 7.85
C ALA A 220 -19.19 -3.86 8.58
N ALA A 221 -18.37 -3.11 7.83
CA ALA A 221 -17.61 -1.99 8.37
C ALA A 221 -18.54 -0.85 8.82
N LEU A 222 -19.56 -0.53 8.03
CA LEU A 222 -20.55 0.50 8.36
C LEU A 222 -21.31 0.18 9.65
N ALA A 223 -21.77 -1.07 9.81
CA ALA A 223 -22.42 -1.52 11.04
C ALA A 223 -21.51 -1.39 12.28
N ASP A 224 -20.22 -1.69 12.14
CA ASP A 224 -19.25 -1.50 13.23
C ASP A 224 -19.04 -0.02 13.56
N TYR A 225 -18.95 0.86 12.56
CA TYR A 225 -18.80 2.29 12.82
C TYR A 225 -20.07 2.89 13.44
N ASP A 226 -21.26 2.43 13.03
CA ASP A 226 -22.52 2.84 13.65
C ASP A 226 -22.57 2.43 15.12
N MET A 227 -22.11 1.21 15.46
CA MET A 227 -22.01 0.79 16.85
C MET A 227 -20.99 1.64 17.63
N ALA A 228 -19.83 1.92 17.04
CA ALA A 228 -18.82 2.79 17.65
C ALA A 228 -19.38 4.19 17.96
N LEU A 229 -20.14 4.77 17.02
CA LEU A 229 -20.76 6.09 17.17
C LEU A 229 -21.98 6.09 18.10
N LYS A 230 -22.65 4.95 18.25
CA LYS A 230 -23.70 4.76 19.27
C LYS A 230 -23.10 4.79 20.68
N LEU A 231 -21.90 4.22 20.86
CA LEU A 231 -21.19 4.18 22.13
C LEU A 231 -20.51 5.52 22.45
N ASP A 232 -19.89 6.14 21.44
CA ASP A 232 -19.23 7.44 21.55
C ASP A 232 -19.54 8.31 20.32
N PRO A 233 -20.57 9.17 20.39
CA PRO A 233 -20.91 10.09 19.31
C PRO A 233 -19.81 11.12 18.98
N CYS A 234 -18.87 11.35 19.90
CA CYS A 234 -17.75 12.27 19.72
C CYS A 234 -16.52 11.59 19.13
N HIS A 235 -16.60 10.30 18.78
CA HIS A 235 -15.47 9.55 18.24
C HIS A 235 -15.15 9.94 16.78
N GLY A 236 -14.40 11.03 16.60
CA GLY A 236 -14.10 11.63 15.29
C GLY A 236 -13.47 10.67 14.28
N LEU A 237 -12.67 9.70 14.72
CA LEU A 237 -12.08 8.68 13.84
C LEU A 237 -13.14 7.74 13.25
N SER A 238 -14.19 7.40 14.00
CA SER A 238 -15.31 6.59 13.47
C SER A 238 -16.13 7.36 12.46
N TRP A 239 -16.42 8.65 12.69
CA TRP A 239 -17.08 9.51 11.70
C TRP A 239 -16.30 9.53 10.38
N ARG A 240 -14.99 9.79 10.46
CA ARG A 240 -14.10 9.79 9.29
C ARG A 240 -14.12 8.46 8.54
N ASN A 241 -13.97 7.35 9.26
CA ASN A 241 -13.88 6.03 8.65
C ASN A 241 -15.24 5.54 8.12
N ARG A 242 -16.36 5.91 8.76
CA ARG A 242 -17.71 5.66 8.24
C ARG A 242 -17.96 6.40 6.95
N GLY A 243 -17.49 7.65 6.85
CA GLY A 243 -17.54 8.41 5.61
C GLY A 243 -16.82 7.70 4.45
N ALA A 244 -15.63 7.13 4.71
CA ALA A 244 -14.92 6.33 3.72
C ALA A 244 -15.68 5.06 3.31
N ALA A 245 -16.31 4.34 4.26
CA ALA A 245 -17.14 3.18 3.96
C ALA A 245 -18.37 3.53 3.12
N LYS A 246 -19.06 4.63 3.47
CA LYS A 246 -20.22 5.14 2.70
C LYS A 246 -19.85 5.51 1.28
N LEU A 247 -18.69 6.16 1.09
CA LEU A 247 -18.19 6.48 -0.24
C LEU A 247 -17.98 5.20 -1.08
N ALA A 248 -17.38 4.17 -0.50
CA ALA A 248 -17.16 2.89 -1.17
C ALA A 248 -18.46 2.18 -1.56
N LEU A 249 -19.54 2.38 -0.80
CA LEU A 249 -20.90 1.92 -1.11
C LEU A 249 -21.66 2.85 -2.07
N GLY A 250 -21.06 3.96 -2.51
CA GLY A 250 -21.67 4.93 -3.41
C GLY A 250 -22.52 6.01 -2.73
N ASP A 251 -22.67 6.00 -1.40
CA ASP A 251 -23.33 7.06 -0.63
C ASP A 251 -22.41 8.28 -0.46
N LYS A 252 -22.25 9.01 -1.56
CA LYS A 252 -21.44 10.22 -1.67
C LYS A 252 -21.88 11.32 -0.69
N ARG A 253 -23.21 11.50 -0.53
CA ARG A 253 -23.77 12.55 0.33
C ARG A 253 -23.54 12.23 1.80
N GLY A 254 -23.82 11.00 2.23
CA GLY A 254 -23.57 10.57 3.60
C GLY A 254 -22.07 10.59 3.95
N ALA A 255 -21.20 10.27 3.00
CA ALA A 255 -19.75 10.36 3.17
C ALA A 255 -19.27 11.79 3.48
N GLU A 256 -19.77 12.78 2.74
CA GLU A 256 -19.42 14.19 2.96
C GLU A 256 -19.95 14.72 4.30
N LEU A 257 -21.16 14.32 4.70
CA LEU A 257 -21.73 14.70 6.00
C LEU A 257 -20.90 14.13 7.15
N ASP A 258 -20.58 12.83 7.09
CA ASP A 258 -19.81 12.17 8.14
C ASP A 258 -18.40 12.75 8.28
N THR A 259 -17.72 13.05 7.17
CA THR A 259 -16.40 13.67 7.22
C THR A 259 -16.43 15.15 7.62
N SER A 260 -17.53 15.85 7.36
CA SER A 260 -17.73 17.20 7.89
C SER A 260 -17.92 17.18 9.42
N GLU A 261 -18.60 16.17 9.94
CA GLU A 261 -18.74 15.98 11.38
C GLU A 261 -17.41 15.61 12.04
N ALA A 262 -16.60 14.77 11.40
CA ALA A 262 -15.23 14.50 11.85
C ALA A 262 -14.37 15.77 11.95
N ILE A 263 -14.49 16.69 10.99
CA ILE A 263 -13.80 17.99 11.02
C ILE A 263 -14.35 18.89 12.13
N ARG A 264 -15.67 18.92 12.32
CA ARG A 264 -16.32 19.71 13.39
C ARG A 264 -15.84 19.28 14.78
N LEU A 265 -15.69 17.97 15.00
CA LEU A 265 -15.20 17.41 16.27
C LEU A 265 -13.69 17.60 16.44
N HIS A 266 -12.92 17.42 15.37
CA HIS A 266 -11.46 17.51 15.42
C HIS A 266 -10.90 18.05 14.09
N PRO A 267 -10.63 19.37 13.98
CA PRO A 267 -10.19 20.00 12.74
C PRO A 267 -8.69 19.78 12.52
N ILE A 268 -8.30 18.56 12.10
CA ILE A 268 -6.92 18.23 11.76
C ILE A 268 -6.72 18.00 10.26
N ALA A 269 -5.48 18.15 9.81
CA ALA A 269 -5.06 17.97 8.41
C ALA A 269 -5.63 16.69 7.79
N ASP A 270 -5.58 15.56 8.51
CA ASP A 270 -6.10 14.28 8.03
C ASP A 270 -7.60 14.32 7.75
N ASN A 271 -8.40 15.01 8.58
CA ASN A 271 -9.85 15.06 8.41
C ASN A 271 -10.23 15.93 7.20
N PHE A 272 -9.56 17.07 7.03
CA PHE A 272 -9.68 17.89 5.82
C PHE A 272 -9.27 17.10 4.57
N LEU A 273 -8.14 16.41 4.61
CA LEU A 273 -7.68 15.58 3.50
C LEU A 273 -8.70 14.49 3.13
N GLN A 274 -9.29 13.81 4.12
CA GLN A 274 -10.31 12.79 3.84
C GLN A 274 -11.58 13.36 3.20
N ARG A 275 -12.06 14.52 3.67
CA ARG A 275 -13.19 15.20 3.03
C ARG A 275 -12.85 15.68 1.62
N GLY A 276 -11.64 16.19 1.40
CA GLY A 276 -11.13 16.56 0.09
C GLY A 276 -11.12 15.39 -0.90
N LYS A 277 -10.70 14.20 -0.45
CA LYS A 277 -10.77 12.96 -1.25
C LYS A 277 -12.21 12.59 -1.62
N ILE A 278 -13.14 12.63 -0.66
CA ILE A 278 -14.56 12.38 -0.92
C ILE A 278 -15.14 13.38 -1.91
N ARG A 279 -14.83 14.68 -1.74
CA ARG A 279 -15.31 15.74 -2.63
C ARG A 279 -14.77 15.62 -4.04
N LEU A 280 -13.51 15.19 -4.21
CA LEU A 280 -12.94 14.85 -5.51
C LEU A 280 -13.79 13.79 -6.23
N GLU A 281 -14.16 12.71 -5.52
CA GLU A 281 -15.03 11.64 -6.05
C GLU A 281 -16.50 12.09 -6.27
N CYS A 282 -16.92 13.13 -5.55
CA CYS A 282 -18.20 13.80 -5.75
C CYS A 282 -18.16 14.86 -6.85
N THR A 283 -17.07 14.95 -7.62
CA THR A 283 -16.84 15.97 -8.67
C THR A 283 -16.97 17.42 -8.18
N LYS A 284 -16.72 17.64 -6.88
CA LYS A 284 -16.71 18.94 -6.20
C LYS A 284 -15.28 19.45 -6.10
N TYR A 285 -14.71 19.79 -7.25
CA TYR A 285 -13.27 20.01 -7.39
C TYR A 285 -12.79 21.25 -6.63
N GLU A 286 -13.54 22.35 -6.68
CA GLU A 286 -13.22 23.60 -5.99
C GLU A 286 -13.32 23.45 -4.46
N GLU A 287 -14.30 22.72 -3.94
CA GLU A 287 -14.34 22.35 -2.51
C GLU A 287 -13.16 21.45 -2.12
N ALA A 288 -12.80 20.48 -2.96
CA ALA A 288 -11.67 19.58 -2.70
C ALA A 288 -10.35 20.35 -2.65
N ILE A 289 -10.15 21.34 -3.53
CA ILE A 289 -8.98 22.24 -3.51
C ILE A 289 -8.94 23.04 -2.20
N ARG A 290 -10.08 23.56 -1.74
CA ARG A 290 -10.16 24.28 -0.46
C ARG A 290 -9.78 23.39 0.72
N ASP A 291 -10.36 22.20 0.81
CA ASP A 291 -10.04 21.25 1.90
C ASP A 291 -8.58 20.83 1.90
N CYS A 292 -8.01 20.52 0.72
CA CYS A 292 -6.59 20.17 0.64
C CYS A 292 -5.69 21.35 0.98
N THR A 293 -6.11 22.58 0.66
CA THR A 293 -5.37 23.79 1.03
C THR A 293 -5.37 24.02 2.54
N GLU A 294 -6.50 23.82 3.22
CA GLU A 294 -6.52 23.84 4.69
C GLU A 294 -5.66 22.72 5.28
N ALA A 295 -5.74 21.49 4.75
CA ALA A 295 -4.90 20.39 5.19
C ALA A 295 -3.40 20.73 5.08
N LEU A 296 -2.98 21.31 3.95
CA LEU A 296 -1.59 21.69 3.67
C LEU A 296 -1.09 22.88 4.49
N ARG A 297 -1.98 23.79 4.92
CA ARG A 297 -1.62 24.86 5.88
C ARG A 297 -1.27 24.30 7.24
N MET A 298 -1.95 23.22 7.64
CA MET A 298 -1.72 22.58 8.94
C MET A 298 -0.51 21.66 8.90
N GLU A 299 -0.40 20.81 7.87
CA GLU A 299 0.68 19.84 7.73
C GLU A 299 1.01 19.61 6.26
N SER A 300 2.27 19.83 5.90
CA SER A 300 2.76 19.56 4.55
C SER A 300 2.81 18.05 4.30
N LYS A 301 1.89 17.54 3.47
CA LYS A 301 1.74 16.11 3.18
C LYS A 301 1.71 15.87 1.68
N ALA A 302 2.55 14.94 1.19
CA ALA A 302 2.60 14.56 -0.21
C ALA A 302 1.23 14.14 -0.77
N ASP A 303 0.46 13.38 0.01
CA ASP A 303 -0.89 12.93 -0.37
C ASP A 303 -1.85 14.10 -0.59
N ALA A 304 -1.78 15.14 0.26
CA ALA A 304 -2.66 16.30 0.15
C ALA A 304 -2.33 17.15 -1.09
N PHE A 305 -1.04 17.28 -1.43
CA PHE A 305 -0.63 17.85 -2.71
C PHE A 305 -1.13 17.03 -3.90
N CYS A 306 -1.02 15.70 -3.87
CA CYS A 306 -1.52 14.85 -4.96
C CYS A 306 -3.03 15.00 -5.17
N VAL A 307 -3.82 14.98 -4.10
CA VAL A 307 -5.28 15.15 -4.19
C VAL A 307 -5.63 16.53 -4.74
N ARG A 308 -4.95 17.59 -4.26
CA ARG A 308 -5.17 18.96 -4.76
C ARG A 308 -4.77 19.10 -6.23
N ALA A 309 -3.68 18.48 -6.65
CA ALA A 309 -3.23 18.47 -8.03
C ALA A 309 -4.26 17.81 -8.96
N VAL A 310 -4.86 16.69 -8.56
CA VAL A 310 -5.91 16.04 -9.35
C VAL A 310 -7.15 16.91 -9.42
N ALA A 311 -7.58 17.53 -8.32
CA ALA A 311 -8.69 18.47 -8.35
C ALA A 311 -8.42 19.66 -9.29
N LYS A 312 -7.22 20.27 -9.22
CA LYS A 312 -6.79 21.34 -10.13
C LYS A 312 -6.74 20.91 -11.60
N LYS A 313 -6.28 19.68 -11.88
CA LYS A 313 -6.30 19.10 -13.23
C LYS A 313 -7.72 19.07 -13.80
N HIS A 314 -8.72 18.69 -12.99
CA HIS A 314 -10.12 18.73 -13.40
C HIS A 314 -10.63 20.17 -13.62
N CYS A 315 -10.17 21.13 -12.82
CA CYS A 315 -10.44 22.56 -13.01
C CYS A 315 -9.63 23.22 -14.16
N GLN A 316 -8.90 22.44 -14.98
CA GLN A 316 -8.00 22.94 -16.04
C GLN A 316 -6.80 23.79 -15.56
N ASP A 317 -6.54 23.85 -14.26
CA ASP A 317 -5.32 24.44 -13.70
C ASP A 317 -4.16 23.44 -13.75
N LEU A 318 -3.70 23.14 -14.96
CA LEU A 318 -2.62 22.17 -15.18
C LEU A 318 -1.28 22.66 -14.61
N ARG A 319 -1.01 23.97 -14.65
CA ARG A 319 0.23 24.55 -14.11
C ARG A 319 0.25 24.46 -12.58
N GLY A 320 -0.85 24.83 -11.92
CA GLY A 320 -0.97 24.70 -10.47
C GLY A 320 -0.98 23.23 -10.01
N ALA A 321 -1.45 22.30 -10.83
CA ALA A 321 -1.35 20.87 -10.58
C ALA A 321 0.11 20.37 -10.65
N VAL A 322 0.89 20.79 -11.65
CA VAL A 322 2.33 20.46 -11.72
C VAL A 322 3.08 21.00 -10.49
N ALA A 323 2.82 22.25 -10.09
CA ALA A 323 3.45 22.86 -8.91
C ALA A 323 3.16 22.06 -7.62
N ASP A 324 1.91 21.61 -7.44
CA ASP A 324 1.56 20.75 -6.29
C ASP A 324 2.30 19.40 -6.35
N LEU A 325 2.43 18.80 -7.54
CA LEU A 325 3.13 17.52 -7.69
C LEU A 325 4.64 17.64 -7.47
N ASP A 326 5.23 18.80 -7.79
CA ASP A 326 6.63 19.10 -7.46
C ASP A 326 6.84 19.18 -5.95
N GLU A 327 5.91 19.79 -5.21
CA GLU A 327 5.93 19.78 -3.73
C GLU A 327 5.69 18.38 -3.17
N ALA A 328 4.80 17.58 -3.77
CA ALA A 328 4.55 16.21 -3.34
C ALA A 328 5.81 15.33 -3.44
N ILE A 329 6.56 15.48 -4.53
CA ILE A 329 7.82 14.76 -4.77
C ILE A 329 8.91 15.24 -3.81
N ARG A 330 8.95 16.54 -3.47
CA ARG A 330 9.87 17.07 -2.44
C ARG A 330 9.56 16.57 -1.03
N CYS A 331 8.28 16.42 -0.69
CA CYS A 331 7.87 15.94 0.64
C CYS A 331 8.21 14.46 0.86
N ARG A 332 8.14 13.65 -0.21
CA ARG A 332 8.49 12.24 -0.17
C ARG A 332 9.38 11.92 -1.36
N ASP A 333 10.68 11.91 -1.11
CA ASP A 333 11.66 11.41 -2.06
C ASP A 333 11.21 10.03 -2.56
N PHE A 334 11.17 9.89 -3.89
CA PHE A 334 10.67 8.69 -4.57
C PHE A 334 9.17 8.40 -4.44
N HIS A 335 8.33 9.43 -4.51
CA HIS A 335 6.88 9.26 -4.65
C HIS A 335 6.46 8.90 -6.10
N VAL A 336 6.54 7.61 -6.46
CA VAL A 336 6.25 7.07 -7.81
C VAL A 336 4.93 7.59 -8.39
N LYS A 337 3.84 7.57 -7.61
CA LYS A 337 2.53 8.04 -8.09
C LYS A 337 2.46 9.55 -8.36
N ALA A 338 3.26 10.34 -7.64
CA ALA A 338 3.28 11.78 -7.86
C ALA A 338 3.99 12.08 -9.18
N ARG A 339 5.05 11.30 -9.50
CA ARG A 339 5.68 11.33 -10.83
C ARG A 339 4.74 10.88 -11.93
N GLU A 340 3.97 9.81 -11.74
CA GLU A 340 2.96 9.36 -12.71
C GLU A 340 1.94 10.47 -13.00
N LEU A 341 1.35 11.07 -11.96
CA LEU A 341 0.42 12.19 -12.10
C LEU A 341 1.08 13.40 -12.76
N ARG A 342 2.36 13.65 -12.47
CA ARG A 342 3.11 14.79 -13.03
C ARG A 342 3.39 14.58 -14.51
N ALA A 343 3.76 13.36 -14.91
CA ALA A 343 3.95 12.98 -16.31
C ALA A 343 2.65 13.14 -17.11
N GLU A 344 1.52 12.64 -16.60
CA GLU A 344 0.21 12.84 -17.23
C GLU A 344 -0.13 14.34 -17.41
N THR A 345 0.11 15.14 -16.37
CA THR A 345 -0.23 16.57 -16.37
C THR A 345 0.68 17.37 -17.32
N LYS A 346 1.98 17.06 -17.32
CA LYS A 346 2.97 17.65 -18.24
C LYS A 346 2.70 17.27 -19.69
N LEU A 347 2.29 16.04 -19.96
CA LEU A 347 1.87 15.61 -21.30
C LEU A 347 0.67 16.44 -21.79
N GLY A 348 -0.27 16.74 -20.90
CA GLY A 348 -1.39 17.64 -21.17
C GLY A 348 -0.95 19.07 -21.52
N LEU A 349 0.11 19.57 -20.89
CA LEU A 349 0.73 20.87 -21.17
C LEU A 349 1.65 20.87 -22.41
N GLY A 350 1.94 19.71 -23.00
CA GLY A 350 2.90 19.60 -24.10
C GLY A 350 4.37 19.66 -23.69
N MET A 351 4.67 19.47 -22.40
CA MET A 351 6.02 19.39 -21.84
C MET A 351 6.60 17.99 -22.08
N LEU A 352 6.95 17.69 -23.33
CA LEU A 352 7.20 16.32 -23.81
C LEU A 352 8.49 15.74 -23.21
N GLU A 353 9.57 16.51 -23.15
CA GLU A 353 10.85 16.12 -22.59
C GLU A 353 10.73 15.81 -21.09
N GLU A 354 10.10 16.70 -20.32
CA GLU A 354 9.95 16.47 -18.88
C GLU A 354 8.96 15.33 -18.58
N THR A 355 8.00 15.06 -19.47
CA THR A 355 7.12 13.89 -19.39
C THR A 355 7.93 12.60 -19.52
N ILE A 356 8.80 12.50 -20.52
CA ILE A 356 9.64 11.32 -20.74
C ILE A 356 10.54 11.07 -19.53
N LEU A 357 11.17 12.14 -19.01
CA LEU A 357 12.01 12.05 -17.82
C LEU A 357 11.25 11.51 -16.60
N ASP A 358 10.03 12.01 -16.35
CA ASP A 358 9.21 11.55 -15.24
C ASP A 358 8.80 10.07 -15.41
N CYS A 359 8.48 9.65 -16.62
CA CYS A 359 8.17 8.27 -16.95
C CYS A 359 9.39 7.35 -16.72
N ASP A 360 10.56 7.72 -17.23
CA ASP A 360 11.79 6.91 -17.11
C ASP A 360 12.19 6.71 -15.65
N GLN A 361 12.01 7.73 -14.81
CA GLN A 361 12.29 7.64 -13.38
C GLN A 361 11.28 6.78 -12.61
N ALA A 362 10.05 6.61 -13.11
CA ALA A 362 8.97 5.95 -12.38
C ALA A 362 8.68 4.51 -12.84
N ILE A 363 8.86 4.20 -14.14
CA ILE A 363 8.62 2.86 -14.72
C ILE A 363 9.31 1.72 -13.95
N PRO A 364 10.60 1.81 -13.56
CA PRO A 364 11.30 0.71 -12.89
C PRO A 364 10.68 0.29 -11.55
N TYR A 365 9.84 1.14 -10.96
CA TYR A 365 9.28 0.97 -9.63
C TYR A 365 7.80 0.55 -9.65
N MET A 366 7.18 0.40 -10.83
CA MET A 366 5.76 0.05 -10.95
C MET A 366 5.58 -1.43 -11.33
N PRO A 367 4.77 -2.20 -10.59
CA PRO A 367 4.39 -3.55 -10.99
C PRO A 367 3.65 -3.61 -12.33
N ASP A 368 2.86 -2.57 -12.64
CA ASP A 368 2.20 -2.37 -13.92
C ASP A 368 2.50 -0.95 -14.44
N PRO A 369 3.45 -0.79 -15.38
CA PRO A 369 3.84 0.50 -15.92
C PRO A 369 2.95 1.00 -17.07
N SER A 370 1.80 0.37 -17.35
CA SER A 370 0.98 0.63 -18.54
C SER A 370 0.60 2.10 -18.72
N VAL A 371 0.25 2.81 -17.65
CA VAL A 371 -0.11 4.24 -17.69
C VAL A 371 1.10 5.10 -18.07
N LEU A 372 2.26 4.86 -17.46
CA LEU A 372 3.48 5.59 -17.76
C LEU A 372 4.00 5.31 -19.16
N LEU A 373 3.92 4.05 -19.62
CA LEU A 373 4.27 3.67 -20.99
C LEU A 373 3.35 4.34 -22.00
N CYS A 374 2.04 4.41 -21.74
CA CYS A 374 1.12 5.20 -22.56
C CYS A 374 1.53 6.70 -22.59
N CYS A 375 1.89 7.28 -21.44
CA CYS A 375 2.30 8.68 -21.36
C CYS A 375 3.59 8.93 -22.15
N ARG A 376 4.60 8.07 -21.97
CA ARG A 376 5.90 8.16 -22.65
C ARG A 376 5.77 7.91 -24.15
N GLY A 377 5.01 6.89 -24.55
CA GLY A 377 4.72 6.60 -25.95
C GLY A 377 3.99 7.75 -26.64
N ASN A 378 3.03 8.39 -25.97
CA ASN A 378 2.36 9.60 -26.48
C ASN A 378 3.33 10.79 -26.61
N ALA A 379 4.24 10.97 -25.65
CA ALA A 379 5.26 12.01 -25.72
C ALA A 379 6.21 11.77 -26.91
N TYR A 380 6.69 10.54 -27.08
CA TYR A 380 7.52 10.14 -28.23
C TYR A 380 6.80 10.35 -29.57
N PHE A 381 5.53 9.95 -29.66
CA PHE A 381 4.71 10.14 -30.86
C PHE A 381 4.62 11.63 -31.24
N ARG A 382 4.34 12.51 -30.27
CA ARG A 382 4.26 13.95 -30.49
C ARG A 382 5.60 14.59 -30.85
N LYS A 383 6.73 14.02 -30.40
CA LYS A 383 8.08 14.41 -30.82
C LYS A 383 8.48 13.90 -32.20
N GLY A 384 7.69 13.02 -32.82
CA GLY A 384 8.03 12.35 -34.07
C GLY A 384 8.95 11.14 -33.91
N ASN A 385 9.25 10.71 -32.68
CA ASN A 385 9.95 9.45 -32.43
C ASN A 385 8.95 8.28 -32.45
N TYR A 386 8.47 7.94 -33.63
CA TYR A 386 7.43 6.92 -33.80
C TYR A 386 7.91 5.50 -33.47
N GLN A 387 9.22 5.24 -33.53
CA GLN A 387 9.79 3.93 -33.20
C GLN A 387 9.66 3.65 -31.71
N SER A 388 10.19 4.53 -30.86
CA SER A 388 10.07 4.38 -29.41
C SER A 388 8.61 4.45 -28.95
N ALA A 389 7.77 5.24 -29.63
CA ALA A 389 6.33 5.25 -29.36
C ALA A 389 5.68 3.87 -29.62
N ALA A 390 5.99 3.24 -30.76
CA ALA A 390 5.47 1.91 -31.09
C ALA A 390 5.96 0.82 -30.11
N GLU A 391 7.22 0.89 -29.65
CA GLU A 391 7.77 -0.02 -28.64
C GLU A 391 7.03 0.09 -27.31
N ASP A 392 6.77 1.31 -26.84
CA ASP A 392 6.02 1.56 -25.61
C ASP A 392 4.58 1.04 -25.71
N PHE A 393 3.85 1.34 -26.79
CA PHE A 393 2.47 0.85 -26.98
C PHE A 393 2.41 -0.68 -27.16
N LYS A 394 3.40 -1.28 -27.81
CA LYS A 394 3.50 -2.75 -27.91
C LYS A 394 3.72 -3.36 -26.53
N THR A 395 4.51 -2.73 -25.69
CA THR A 395 4.75 -3.18 -24.31
C THR A 395 3.47 -3.06 -23.49
N VAL A 396 2.70 -1.96 -23.62
CA VAL A 396 1.39 -1.82 -22.97
C VAL A 396 0.46 -3.00 -23.33
N LEU A 397 0.41 -3.42 -24.59
CA LEU A 397 -0.42 -4.55 -25.02
C LEU A 397 0.01 -5.92 -24.46
N GLN A 398 1.24 -6.04 -23.92
CA GLN A 398 1.66 -7.24 -23.20
C GLN A 398 1.05 -7.29 -21.80
N TYR A 399 0.86 -6.14 -21.15
CA TYR A 399 0.24 -6.03 -19.83
C TYR A 399 -1.29 -6.01 -19.94
N ASP A 400 -1.84 -5.25 -20.88
CA ASP A 400 -3.27 -5.17 -21.19
C ASP A 400 -3.52 -5.40 -22.69
N PRO A 401 -3.69 -6.66 -23.12
CA PRO A 401 -4.03 -6.99 -24.51
C PRO A 401 -5.36 -6.41 -24.98
N SER A 402 -6.24 -5.99 -24.07
CA SER A 402 -7.57 -5.46 -24.39
C SER A 402 -7.57 -3.94 -24.60
N SER A 403 -6.43 -3.27 -24.39
CA SER A 403 -6.30 -1.83 -24.50
C SER A 403 -6.49 -1.33 -25.95
N GLN A 404 -7.69 -0.87 -26.26
CA GLN A 404 -8.01 -0.26 -27.55
C GLN A 404 -7.17 0.98 -27.84
N LEU A 405 -6.86 1.77 -26.79
CA LEU A 405 -6.04 2.97 -26.92
C LEU A 405 -4.62 2.62 -27.37
N ALA A 406 -3.99 1.65 -26.71
CA ALA A 406 -2.63 1.24 -27.06
C ALA A 406 -2.58 0.62 -28.46
N ALA A 407 -3.54 -0.23 -28.82
CA ALA A 407 -3.63 -0.81 -30.17
C ALA A 407 -3.77 0.27 -31.26
N LYS A 408 -4.66 1.25 -31.06
CA LYS A 408 -4.86 2.37 -31.99
C LYS A 408 -3.60 3.23 -32.12
N MET A 409 -2.94 3.54 -31.02
CA MET A 409 -1.73 4.36 -31.03
C MET A 409 -0.52 3.62 -31.61
N LEU A 410 -0.45 2.30 -31.43
CA LEU A 410 0.54 1.45 -32.07
C LEU A 410 0.36 1.46 -33.59
N ASP A 411 -0.86 1.23 -34.08
CA ASP A 411 -1.16 1.28 -35.52
C ASP A 411 -0.76 2.63 -36.11
N LYS A 412 -1.20 3.75 -35.50
CA LYS A 412 -0.78 5.10 -35.91
C LYS A 412 0.73 5.28 -35.94
N SER A 413 1.45 4.86 -34.89
CA SER A 413 2.91 4.97 -34.84
C SER A 413 3.57 4.18 -35.98
N THR A 414 3.08 2.97 -36.26
CA THR A 414 3.63 2.15 -37.35
C THR A 414 3.32 2.70 -38.74
N GLN A 415 2.14 3.30 -38.94
CA GLN A 415 1.80 3.98 -40.19
C GLN A 415 2.70 5.20 -40.42
N SER A 416 2.90 6.03 -39.38
CA SER A 416 3.83 7.17 -39.45
C SER A 416 5.25 6.73 -39.80
N LEU A 417 5.75 5.64 -39.20
CA LEU A 417 7.07 5.07 -39.55
C LEU A 417 7.17 4.67 -41.02
N LYS A 418 6.15 3.97 -41.54
CA LYS A 418 6.11 3.57 -42.96
C LYS A 418 6.10 4.78 -43.88
N HIS A 419 5.34 5.82 -43.53
CA HIS A 419 5.30 7.06 -44.30
C HIS A 419 6.67 7.76 -44.32
N LEU A 420 7.36 7.85 -43.18
CA LEU A 420 8.72 8.39 -43.11
C LEU A 420 9.71 7.61 -43.97
N ALA A 421 9.73 6.28 -43.83
CA ALA A 421 10.61 5.43 -44.64
C ALA A 421 10.34 5.59 -46.15
N SER A 422 9.07 5.72 -46.55
CA SER A 422 8.71 5.96 -47.96
C SER A 422 9.15 7.34 -48.47
N TRP A 423 9.10 8.36 -47.61
CA TRP A 423 9.56 9.71 -47.92
C TRP A 423 11.09 9.77 -48.04
N ASP A 424 11.80 9.14 -47.12
CA ASP A 424 13.26 9.07 -47.16
C ASP A 424 13.76 8.35 -48.41
N LEU A 425 13.12 7.23 -48.78
CA LEU A 425 13.41 6.52 -50.02
C LEU A 425 13.15 7.37 -51.27
N LYS A 426 12.08 8.16 -51.28
CA LYS A 426 11.79 9.07 -52.39
C LYS A 426 12.83 10.19 -52.49
N MET A 427 13.19 10.80 -51.37
CA MET A 427 14.23 11.85 -51.32
C MET A 427 15.60 11.33 -51.76
N LEU A 428 15.97 10.11 -51.37
CA LEU A 428 17.20 9.46 -51.84
C LEU A 428 17.18 9.22 -53.35
N ARG A 429 16.04 8.78 -53.91
CA ARG A 429 15.88 8.58 -55.35
C ARG A 429 15.92 9.88 -56.13
N ASP A 430 15.30 10.94 -55.60
CA ASP A 430 15.30 12.26 -56.24
C ASP A 430 16.70 12.89 -56.19
N ARG A 431 17.48 12.67 -55.11
CA ARG A 431 18.90 13.08 -55.03
C ARG A 431 19.79 12.29 -55.99
N SER A 432 19.65 10.96 -56.06
CA SER A 432 20.45 10.16 -57.01
C SER A 432 20.12 10.53 -58.46
N ALA A 433 18.86 10.80 -58.77
CA ALA A 433 18.46 11.29 -60.07
C ALA A 433 19.05 12.69 -60.38
N PHE A 434 19.22 13.54 -59.36
CA PHE A 434 19.89 14.83 -59.50
C PHE A 434 21.39 14.66 -59.77
N ASP A 435 22.06 13.76 -59.05
CA ASP A 435 23.48 13.45 -59.24
C ASP A 435 23.74 12.83 -60.62
N ASP A 436 22.87 11.93 -61.10
CA ASP A 436 22.95 11.35 -62.44
C ASP A 436 22.76 12.41 -63.56
N VAL A 437 21.89 13.40 -63.34
CA VAL A 437 21.69 14.52 -64.28
C VAL A 437 22.91 15.45 -64.30
N VAL A 438 23.57 15.68 -63.16
CA VAL A 438 24.80 16.50 -63.10
C VAL A 438 25.97 15.78 -63.77
N ILE A 439 26.14 14.48 -63.54
CA ILE A 439 27.22 13.68 -64.16
C ILE A 439 27.04 13.60 -65.69
N THR A 440 25.81 13.44 -66.17
CA THR A 440 25.53 13.42 -67.62
C THR A 440 25.73 14.80 -68.25
N ALA A 441 25.39 15.90 -67.58
CA ALA A 441 25.65 17.25 -68.07
C ALA A 441 27.16 17.57 -68.17
N ASP A 442 27.98 17.11 -67.22
CA ASP A 442 29.43 17.27 -67.25
C ASP A 442 30.11 16.39 -68.32
N LEU A 443 29.58 15.19 -68.58
CA LEU A 443 30.06 14.33 -69.67
C LEU A 443 29.73 14.93 -71.05
N VAL A 444 28.56 15.54 -71.21
CA VAL A 444 28.19 16.23 -72.46
C VAL A 444 29.08 17.45 -72.71
N LYS A 445 29.36 18.27 -71.69
CA LYS A 445 30.28 19.42 -71.79
C LYS A 445 31.73 19.06 -72.07
N ARG A 446 32.18 17.86 -71.73
CA ARG A 446 33.54 17.37 -72.05
C ARG A 446 33.63 16.73 -73.44
N SER A 447 32.50 16.51 -74.10
CA SER A 447 32.40 15.87 -75.42
C SER A 447 32.13 16.85 -76.58
N THR A 448 31.94 18.13 -76.27
CA THR A 448 31.85 19.27 -77.19
C THR A 448 33.05 20.18 -77.02
#